data_AF-A0A2H0ADN8-F1
#
_entry.id   AF-A0A2H0ADN8-F1
#
_cell.length_a   1.000
_cell.length_b   1.000
_cell.length_c   1.000
_cell.angle_alpha   90.00
_cell.angle_beta   90.00
_cell.angle_gamma   90.00
#
_symmetry.space_group_name_H-M   'P 1'
#
loop_
_entity.id
_entity.type
_entity.pdbx_description
1 polymer ?
#
loop_
_entity_poly.entity_id
_entity_poly.type
_entity_poly.pdbx_seq_one_letter_code
_entity_poly.pdbx_strand_id
1 'polypeptide(L)'
;EIAHADRQANKLDEALAGYGRVYDRLAKDSPLAPLVLLALGQTNEVKGDLDKALSFYEKVASLPGFTLLGKTGLARVHVERQQWAEARAIYEGLQADVEIPESDKAWIAIKLAGLTEAGAKP
;
A
#
# COMPACT_ATOMS: atom_id res chain seq x y z
N GLU A 1 -0.52 -14.09 -25.45
CA GLU A 1 -0.72 -13.83 -24.01
C GLU A 1 0.52 -14.04 -23.13
N ILE A 2 1.22 -15.18 -23.17
CA ILE A 2 2.39 -15.45 -22.29
C ILE A 2 3.52 -14.40 -22.42
N ALA A 3 3.89 -14.01 -23.64
CA ALA A 3 4.96 -13.03 -23.87
C ALA A 3 4.69 -11.63 -23.28
N HIS A 4 3.42 -11.24 -23.08
CA HIS A 4 3.06 -9.97 -22.45
C HIS A 4 3.20 -10.05 -20.93
N ALA A 5 2.76 -11.16 -20.33
CA ALA A 5 2.92 -11.43 -18.91
C ALA A 5 4.40 -11.52 -18.52
N ASP A 6 5.21 -12.25 -19.29
CA ASP A 6 6.66 -12.37 -19.05
C ASP A 6 7.36 -11.01 -19.14
N ARG A 7 6.99 -10.18 -20.13
CA ARG A 7 7.54 -8.83 -20.27
C ARG A 7 7.13 -7.94 -19.10
N GLN A 8 5.91 -8.07 -18.60
CA GLN A 8 5.45 -7.30 -17.44
C GLN A 8 6.18 -7.73 -16.18
N ALA A 9 6.29 -9.04 -15.94
CA ALA A 9 7.05 -9.59 -14.82
C ALA A 9 8.51 -9.11 -14.84
N ASN A 10 9.18 -9.17 -15.99
CA ASN A 10 10.55 -8.69 -16.14
C ASN A 10 10.68 -7.18 -15.81
N LYS A 11 9.72 -6.36 -16.24
CA LYS A 11 9.72 -4.93 -15.91
C LYS A 11 9.54 -4.66 -14.41
N LEU A 12 8.71 -5.46 -13.74
CA LEU A 12 8.53 -5.37 -12.29
C LEU A 12 9.81 -5.76 -11.55
N ASP A 13 10.51 -6.80 -12.01
CA ASP A 13 11.80 -7.22 -11.45
C ASP A 13 12.88 -6.17 -11.61
N GLU A 14 12.98 -5.57 -12.80
CA GLU A 14 13.89 -4.45 -13.06
C GLU A 14 13.58 -3.24 -12.18
N ALA A 15 12.29 -2.91 -12.01
CA ALA A 15 11.85 -1.83 -11.15
C ALA A 15 12.23 -2.09 -9.68
N LEU A 16 11.95 -3.29 -9.16
CA LEU A 16 12.35 -3.69 -7.80
C LEU A 16 13.87 -3.61 -7.60
N ALA A 17 14.65 -4.08 -8.56
CA ALA A 17 16.11 -3.98 -8.50
C ALA A 17 16.61 -2.53 -8.59
N GLY A 18 15.93 -1.67 -9.34
CA GLY A 18 16.19 -0.24 -9.40
C GLY A 18 15.92 0.44 -8.05
N TYR A 19 14.71 0.29 -7.52
CA TYR A 19 14.32 0.89 -6.25
C TYR A 19 15.11 0.36 -5.07
N GLY A 20 15.42 -0.95 -5.02
CA GLY A 20 16.28 -1.54 -4.00
C GLY A 20 17.67 -0.91 -3.97
N ARG A 21 18.31 -0.76 -5.14
CA ARG A 21 19.62 -0.09 -5.24
C ARG A 21 19.59 1.38 -4.80
N VAL A 22 18.48 2.08 -5.05
CA VAL A 22 18.31 3.45 -4.55
C VAL A 22 18.17 3.41 -3.04
N TYR A 23 17.29 2.57 -2.51
CA TYR A 23 17.03 2.40 -1.08
C TYR A 23 18.32 2.11 -0.29
N ASP A 24 19.14 1.18 -0.77
CA ASP A 24 20.41 0.80 -0.13
C ASP A 24 21.44 1.93 -0.06
N ARG A 25 21.30 2.95 -0.93
CA ARG A 25 22.19 4.13 -0.98
C ARG A 25 21.59 5.35 -0.32
N LEU A 26 20.33 5.30 0.12
CA LEU A 26 19.71 6.43 0.79
C LEU A 26 20.38 6.64 2.15
N ALA A 27 20.69 7.90 2.44
CA ALA A 27 20.99 8.29 3.81
C ALA A 27 19.77 7.99 4.69
N LYS A 28 20.02 7.67 5.96
CA LYS A 28 18.99 7.27 6.94
C LYS A 28 17.81 8.25 7.02
N ASP A 29 18.09 9.55 6.91
CA ASP A 29 17.10 10.62 7.02
C ASP A 29 16.75 11.23 5.66
N SER A 30 16.96 10.49 4.56
CA SER A 30 16.65 10.99 3.23
C SER A 30 15.14 11.25 3.10
N PRO A 31 14.74 12.45 2.62
CA PRO A 31 13.33 12.75 2.36
C PRO A 31 12.74 11.91 1.22
N LEU A 32 13.59 11.19 0.46
CA LEU A 32 13.15 10.28 -0.59
C LEU A 32 12.81 8.88 -0.06
N ALA A 33 13.21 8.53 1.18
CA ALA A 33 12.99 7.20 1.73
C ALA A 33 11.50 6.79 1.74
N PRO A 34 10.53 7.64 2.14
CA PRO A 34 9.12 7.27 2.08
C PRO A 34 8.64 6.96 0.66
N LEU A 35 9.11 7.71 -0.34
CA LEU A 35 8.71 7.53 -1.75
C LEU A 35 9.27 6.23 -2.34
N VAL A 36 10.52 5.91 -2.02
CA VAL A 36 11.14 4.65 -2.47
C VAL A 36 10.49 3.44 -1.80
N LEU A 37 10.18 3.53 -0.50
CA LEU A 37 9.43 2.50 0.21
C LEU A 37 8.03 2.30 -0.38
N LEU A 38 7.33 3.39 -0.71
CA LEU A 38 6.02 3.33 -1.35
C LEU A 38 6.09 2.65 -2.72
N ALA A 39 7.08 3.01 -3.54
CA ALA A 39 7.29 2.41 -4.85
C ALA A 39 7.63 0.92 -4.76
N LEU A 40 8.45 0.51 -3.79
CA LEU A 40 8.71 -0.91 -3.50
C LEU A 40 7.43 -1.64 -3.09
N GLY A 41 6.60 -1.07 -2.22
CA GLY A 41 5.32 -1.64 -1.82
C GLY A 41 4.37 -1.84 -3.00
N GLN A 42 4.15 -0.79 -3.81
CA GLN A 42 3.30 -0.84 -5.00
C GLN A 42 3.79 -1.82 -6.05
N THR A 43 5.10 -1.89 -6.28
CA THR A 43 5.66 -2.82 -7.26
C THR A 43 5.49 -4.27 -6.81
N ASN A 44 5.67 -4.56 -5.51
CA ASN A 44 5.40 -5.90 -4.97
C ASN A 44 3.91 -6.24 -5.00
N GLU A 45 3.03 -5.28 -4.72
CA GLU A 45 1.57 -5.47 -4.83
C GLU A 45 1.17 -5.85 -6.26
N VAL A 46 1.60 -5.08 -7.26
CA VAL A 46 1.31 -5.37 -8.68
C VAL A 46 1.92 -6.71 -9.13
N LYS A 47 3.05 -7.11 -8.54
CA LYS A 47 3.67 -8.42 -8.79
C LYS A 47 2.92 -9.58 -8.12
N GLY A 48 2.02 -9.30 -7.18
CA GLY A 48 1.34 -10.29 -6.36
C GLY A 48 2.15 -10.79 -5.16
N ASP A 49 3.29 -10.17 -4.87
CA ASP A 49 4.10 -10.44 -3.66
C ASP A 49 3.53 -9.64 -2.48
N LEU A 50 2.32 -10.02 -2.08
CA LEU A 50 1.50 -9.26 -1.13
C LEU A 50 2.14 -9.16 0.26
N ASP A 51 2.91 -10.16 0.69
CA ASP A 51 3.62 -10.13 1.98
C ASP A 51 4.73 -9.07 2.00
N LYS A 52 5.48 -8.93 0.91
CA LYS A 52 6.45 -7.84 0.78
C LYS A 52 5.77 -6.49 0.64
N ALA A 53 4.65 -6.43 -0.09
CA ALA A 53 3.87 -5.20 -0.20
C ALA A 53 3.43 -4.70 1.18
N LEU A 54 2.87 -5.57 2.03
CA LEU A 54 2.52 -5.25 3.41
C LEU A 54 3.74 -4.74 4.19
N SER A 55 4.85 -5.46 4.15
CA SER A 55 6.08 -5.08 4.86
C SER A 55 6.59 -3.68 4.48
N PHE A 56 6.49 -3.29 3.20
CA PHE A 56 6.88 -1.95 2.76
C PHE A 56 5.85 -0.89 3.15
N TYR A 57 4.56 -1.18 3.04
CA TYR A 57 3.51 -0.25 3.44
C TYR A 57 3.48 0.01 4.94
N GLU A 58 3.81 -0.97 5.78
CA GLU A 58 4.00 -0.78 7.23
C GLU A 58 5.11 0.24 7.51
N LYS A 59 6.25 0.12 6.81
CA LYS A 59 7.33 1.10 6.92
C LYS A 59 6.86 2.49 6.49
N VAL A 60 6.13 2.61 5.38
CA VAL A 60 5.56 3.90 4.95
C VAL A 60 4.60 4.46 6.00
N ALA A 61 3.74 3.62 6.57
CA ALA A 61 2.73 4.02 7.55
C ALA A 61 3.35 4.53 8.87
N SER A 62 4.57 4.09 9.20
CA SER A 62 5.31 4.55 10.37
C SER A 62 5.99 5.91 10.20
N LEU A 63 6.01 6.47 8.98
CA LEU A 63 6.69 7.73 8.67
C LEU A 63 5.72 8.92 8.80
N PRO A 64 6.06 9.95 9.60
CA PRO A 64 5.22 11.13 9.74
C PRO A 64 4.90 11.78 8.39
N GLY A 65 3.63 12.14 8.18
CA GLY A 65 3.14 12.69 6.90
C GLY A 65 2.86 11.64 5.81
N PHE A 66 3.18 10.37 6.03
CA PHE A 66 2.92 9.27 5.08
C PHE A 66 1.99 8.19 5.65
N THR A 67 1.50 8.36 6.88
CA THR A 67 0.57 7.43 7.56
C THR A 67 -0.61 7.03 6.68
N LEU A 68 -1.27 8.02 6.03
CA LEU A 68 -2.40 7.77 5.15
C LEU A 68 -2.01 6.89 3.94
N LEU A 69 -0.89 7.20 3.28
CA LEU A 69 -0.42 6.45 2.11
C LEU A 69 -0.04 5.02 2.47
N GLY A 70 0.66 4.81 3.59
CA GLY A 70 1.03 3.48 4.06
C GLY A 70 -0.19 2.65 4.46
N LYS A 71 -1.05 3.18 5.35
CA LYS A 71 -2.24 2.46 5.82
C LYS A 71 -3.23 2.13 4.70
N THR A 72 -3.41 3.02 3.73
CA THR A 72 -4.28 2.73 2.57
C THR A 72 -3.69 1.67 1.64
N GLY A 73 -2.36 1.59 1.52
CA GLY A 73 -1.67 0.46 0.88
C GLY A 73 -1.95 -0.85 1.61
N LEU A 74 -1.80 -0.88 2.94
CA LEU A 74 -2.12 -2.07 3.76
C LEU A 74 -3.56 -2.52 3.57
N ALA A 75 -4.52 -1.59 3.67
CA ALA A 75 -5.93 -1.91 3.51
C ALA A 75 -6.26 -2.46 2.11
N ARG A 76 -5.60 -1.95 1.06
CA ARG A 76 -5.79 -2.47 -0.31
C ARG A 76 -5.26 -3.89 -0.45
N VAL A 77 -4.09 -4.20 0.10
CA VAL A 77 -3.56 -5.57 0.09
C VAL A 77 -4.47 -6.53 0.87
N HIS A 78 -5.02 -6.10 2.01
CA HIS A 78 -6.02 -6.91 2.73
C HIS A 78 -7.30 -7.14 1.91
N VAL A 79 -7.76 -6.13 1.16
CA VAL A 79 -8.88 -6.31 0.20
C VAL A 79 -8.53 -7.35 -0.87
N GLU A 80 -7.34 -7.28 -1.47
CA GLU A 80 -6.89 -8.26 -2.47
C GLU A 80 -6.82 -9.68 -1.90
N ARG A 81 -6.50 -9.81 -0.61
CA ARG A 81 -6.52 -11.08 0.13
C ARG A 81 -7.90 -11.50 0.64
N GLN A 82 -8.96 -10.74 0.32
CA GLN A 82 -10.32 -10.95 0.84
C GLN A 82 -10.40 -10.90 2.38
N GLN A 83 -9.44 -10.23 3.02
CA GLN A 83 -9.35 -9.97 4.45
C GLN A 83 -10.13 -8.70 4.78
N TRP A 84 -11.46 -8.79 4.63
CA TRP A 84 -12.36 -7.63 4.71
C TRP A 84 -12.36 -6.98 6.10
N ALA A 85 -12.25 -7.78 7.16
CA ALA A 85 -12.26 -7.30 8.53
C ALA A 85 -11.00 -6.47 8.84
N GLU A 86 -9.84 -6.94 8.40
CA GLU A 86 -8.55 -6.27 8.55
C GLU A 86 -8.52 -4.96 7.74
N ALA A 87 -8.96 -5.00 6.48
CA ALA A 87 -9.06 -3.80 5.66
C ALA A 87 -9.98 -2.75 6.30
N ARG A 88 -11.13 -3.19 6.84
CA ARG A 88 -12.10 -2.32 7.50
C ARG A 88 -11.52 -1.67 8.75
N ALA A 89 -10.88 -2.45 9.62
CA ALA A 89 -10.27 -1.94 10.85
C ALA A 89 -9.24 -0.83 10.56
N ILE A 90 -8.46 -0.97 9.47
CA ILE A 90 -7.50 0.04 9.05
C ILE A 90 -8.20 1.33 8.62
N TYR A 91 -9.24 1.25 7.78
CA TYR A 91 -9.97 2.44 7.35
C TYR A 91 -10.77 3.11 8.48
N GLU A 92 -11.35 2.34 9.40
CA GLU A 92 -12.01 2.90 10.60
C GLU A 92 -11.00 3.63 11.49
N GLY A 93 -9.80 3.06 11.66
CA GLY A 93 -8.69 3.72 12.34
C GLY A 93 -8.31 5.04 11.67
N LEU A 94 -8.16 5.05 10.33
CA LEU A 94 -7.91 6.28 9.57
C LEU A 94 -9.06 7.30 9.66
N GLN A 95 -10.32 6.85 9.74
CA GLN A 95 -11.49 7.71 9.89
C GLN A 95 -11.53 8.36 11.28
N ALA A 96 -11.07 7.68 12.33
CA ALA A 96 -11.02 8.22 13.69
C ALA A 96 -9.76 9.07 13.96
N ASP A 97 -8.71 8.92 13.15
CA ASP A 97 -7.42 9.58 13.34
C ASP A 97 -7.49 11.09 13.09
N VAL A 98 -7.26 11.92 14.12
CA VAL A 98 -7.38 13.37 14.06
C VAL A 98 -6.32 14.04 13.18
N GLU A 99 -5.22 13.36 12.86
CA GLU A 99 -4.16 13.88 12.00
C GLU A 99 -4.53 13.78 10.51
N ILE A 100 -5.54 12.97 10.17
CA ILE A 100 -6.02 12.83 8.80
C ILE A 100 -6.92 14.02 8.44
N PRO A 101 -6.60 14.78 7.38
CA PRO A 101 -7.40 15.92 6.94
C PRO A 101 -8.85 15.54 6.66
N GLU A 102 -9.79 16.42 7.00
CA GLU A 102 -11.22 16.21 6.73
C GLU A 102 -11.51 16.00 5.23
N SER A 103 -10.71 16.62 4.36
CA SER A 103 -10.78 16.41 2.91
C SER A 103 -10.57 14.95 2.49
N ASP A 104 -9.77 14.19 3.24
CA ASP A 104 -9.46 12.79 2.96
C ASP A 104 -10.48 11.83 3.60
N LYS A 105 -11.17 12.26 4.66
CA LYS A 105 -12.20 11.48 5.37
C LYS A 105 -13.35 11.07 4.46
N ALA A 106 -13.77 11.95 3.54
CA ALA A 106 -14.83 11.63 2.59
C ALA A 106 -14.47 10.43 1.70
N TRP A 107 -13.22 10.36 1.23
CA TRP A 107 -12.74 9.21 0.45
C TRP A 107 -12.63 7.94 1.30
N ILE A 108 -12.17 8.05 2.56
CA ILE A 108 -12.11 6.92 3.50
C ILE A 108 -13.52 6.36 3.77
N ALA A 109 -14.51 7.22 3.98
CA ALA A 109 -15.91 6.81 4.20
C ALA A 109 -16.46 6.03 3.00
N ILE A 110 -16.15 6.43 1.77
CA ILE A 110 -16.51 5.69 0.56
C ILE A 110 -15.87 4.30 0.56
N LYS A 111 -14.59 4.17 0.95
CA LYS A 111 -13.92 2.87 1.05
C LYS A 111 -14.58 1.97 2.10
N LEU A 112 -14.94 2.50 3.26
CA LEU A 112 -15.64 1.76 4.32
C LEU A 112 -17.01 1.26 3.89
N ALA A 113 -17.78 2.09 3.18
CA ALA A 113 -19.08 1.68 2.63
C ALA A 113 -18.91 0.49 1.67
N GLY A 114 -17.97 0.56 0.73
CA GLY A 114 -17.70 -0.53 -0.22
C GLY A 114 -17.25 -1.84 0.44
N LEU A 115 -16.52 -1.77 1.55
CA LEU A 115 -16.13 -2.98 2.31
C LEU A 115 -17.31 -3.66 3.00
N THR A 116 -18.31 -2.87 3.42
CA THR A 116 -19.54 -3.40 4.04
C THR A 116 -20.32 -4.26 3.04
N GLU A 117 -20.40 -3.80 1.80
CA GLU A 117 -21.06 -4.52 0.71
C GLU A 117 -20.27 -5.76 0.28
N ALA A 118 -18.94 -5.66 0.21
CA ALA A 118 -18.07 -6.77 -0.18
C ALA A 118 -18.06 -7.92 0.84
N GLY A 119 -18.02 -7.61 2.14
CA GLY A 119 -18.04 -8.61 3.21
C GLY A 119 -19.42 -9.23 3.48
N ALA A 120 -20.50 -8.64 2.95
CA ALA A 120 -21.86 -9.16 3.09
C ALA A 120 -22.26 -10.16 1.99
N LYS A 121 -21.41 -10.36 0.97
CA LYS A 121 -21.66 -11.30 -0.12
C LYS A 121 -21.26 -12.73 0.32
N PRO A 122 -22.20 -13.69 0.36
CA PRO A 122 -21.95 -15.06 0.82
C PRO A 122 -21.06 -15.86 -0.14
#